data_AF-A0A4Y8Q0B1-F1
#
_entry.id   AF-A0A4Y8Q0B1-F1
#
_cell.length_a   1.000
_cell.length_b   1.000
_cell.length_c   1.000
_cell.angle_alpha   90.00
_cell.angle_beta   90.00
_cell.angle_gamma   90.00
#
_symmetry.space_group_name_H-M   'P 1'
#
loop_
_entity.id
_entity.type
_entity.pdbx_description
1 polymer ?
#
loop_
_entity_poly.entity_id
_entity_poly.type
_entity_poly.pdbx_seq_one_letter_code
_entity_poly.pdbx_strand_id
1 'polypeptide(L)'
;MKLLQKTSVALTALTLLFSTATVDAATNLRAIYKGPNFVALLWDYSPGENNNTVYNLYRDGALIYTGASYGYTDYTLTACTNYTFTVAPKYGGASPVSLTVKTNCL
;
A
#
# COMPACT_ATOMS: atom_id res chain seq x y z
N MET A 1 -53.84 14.42 33.69
CA MET A 1 -52.61 14.80 32.97
C MET A 1 -51.47 13.95 33.51
N LYS A 2 -51.01 12.93 32.77
CA LYS A 2 -49.91 12.06 33.20
C LYS A 2 -48.92 12.01 32.04
N LEU A 3 -47.83 12.76 32.15
CA LEU A 3 -46.75 12.72 31.17
C LEU A 3 -46.01 11.39 31.32
N LEU A 4 -46.01 10.57 30.27
CA LEU A 4 -45.10 9.45 30.14
C LEU A 4 -43.70 10.02 29.85
N GLN A 5 -42.79 9.92 30.82
CA GLN A 5 -41.40 10.27 30.62
C GLN A 5 -40.78 9.23 29.67
N LYS A 6 -40.36 9.68 28.48
CA LYS A 6 -39.49 8.89 27.59
C LYS A 6 -38.15 8.70 28.30
N THR A 7 -37.89 7.51 28.82
CA THR A 7 -36.56 7.13 29.26
C THR A 7 -35.69 6.93 28.02
N SER A 8 -34.90 7.94 27.67
CA SER A 8 -33.80 7.77 26.72
C SER A 8 -32.65 7.09 27.46
N VAL A 9 -32.32 5.86 27.08
CA VAL A 9 -31.01 5.29 27.40
C VAL A 9 -30.00 6.04 26.55
N ALA A 10 -29.11 6.80 27.17
CA ALA A 10 -27.96 7.34 26.45
C ALA A 10 -27.06 6.15 26.09
N LEU A 11 -27.04 5.79 24.80
CA LEU A 11 -26.06 4.83 24.29
C LEU A 11 -24.72 5.55 24.28
N THR A 12 -23.87 5.25 25.26
CA THR A 12 -22.50 5.77 25.27
C THR A 12 -21.78 5.15 24.08
N ALA A 13 -21.64 5.91 22.99
CA ALA A 13 -20.75 5.52 21.90
C ALA A 13 -19.33 5.57 22.46
N LEU A 14 -18.76 4.39 22.75
CA LEU A 14 -17.33 4.29 23.01
C LEU A 14 -16.63 4.51 21.67
N THR A 15 -16.24 5.74 21.40
CA THR A 15 -15.42 6.06 20.23
C THR A 15 -14.05 5.41 20.45
N LEU A 16 -13.88 4.17 19.98
CA LEU A 16 -12.56 3.56 19.82
C LEU A 16 -11.80 4.47 18.85
N LEU A 17 -10.88 5.27 19.39
CA LEU A 17 -9.88 5.97 18.60
C LEU A 17 -8.97 4.89 17.99
N PHE A 18 -9.38 4.28 16.87
CA PHE A 18 -8.41 3.62 16.02
C PHE A 18 -7.48 4.73 15.55
N SER A 19 -6.26 4.74 16.09
CA SER A 19 -5.18 5.48 15.47
C SER A 19 -5.14 5.05 14.01
N THR A 20 -5.39 5.96 13.08
CA THR A 20 -5.35 5.69 11.64
C THR A 20 -3.91 5.59 11.12
N ALA A 21 -2.92 5.44 12.01
CA ALA A 21 -1.62 4.97 11.61
C ALA A 21 -1.78 3.53 11.15
N THR A 22 -1.90 3.35 9.83
CA THR A 22 -1.91 2.04 9.20
C THR A 22 -0.51 1.45 9.37
N VAL A 23 -0.37 0.66 10.44
CA VAL A 23 0.82 -0.17 10.68
C VAL A 23 1.01 -1.03 9.42
N ASP A 24 2.24 -1.17 8.95
CA ASP A 24 2.61 -1.96 7.76
C ASP A 24 2.35 -1.30 6.38
N ALA A 25 2.06 0.01 6.33
CA ALA A 25 1.96 0.72 5.05
C ALA A 25 3.33 0.92 4.36
N ALA A 26 3.46 0.49 3.11
CA ALA A 26 4.56 0.94 2.27
C ALA A 26 4.39 2.43 1.91
N THR A 27 5.48 3.18 1.89
CA THR A 27 5.50 4.60 1.56
C THR A 27 6.58 4.90 0.51
N ASN A 28 6.52 6.08 -0.11
CA ASN A 28 7.57 6.58 -1.01
C ASN A 28 8.02 5.59 -2.11
N LEU A 29 7.06 4.89 -2.72
CA LEU A 29 7.33 4.02 -3.87
C LEU A 29 7.86 4.87 -5.03
N ARG A 30 9.05 4.52 -5.50
CA ARG A 30 9.78 5.27 -6.53
C ARG A 30 10.56 4.33 -7.44
N ALA A 31 10.74 4.74 -8.69
CA ALA A 31 11.69 4.11 -9.60
C ALA A 31 13.07 4.77 -9.44
N ILE A 32 14.10 3.98 -9.18
CA ILE A 32 15.49 4.47 -9.06
C ILE A 32 16.28 4.31 -10.35
N TYR A 33 15.93 3.30 -11.16
CA TYR A 33 16.48 3.09 -12.50
C TYR A 33 15.39 2.55 -13.41
N LYS A 34 15.45 2.91 -14.70
CA LYS A 34 14.60 2.32 -15.73
C LYS A 34 15.35 2.18 -17.05
N GLY A 35 15.10 1.09 -17.74
CA GLY A 35 15.58 0.81 -19.08
C GLY A 35 14.42 0.48 -20.02
N PRO A 36 14.71 -0.04 -21.22
CA PRO A 36 13.69 -0.46 -22.16
C PRO A 36 12.91 -1.70 -21.67
N ASN A 37 13.56 -2.59 -20.91
CA ASN A 37 12.97 -3.85 -20.47
C ASN A 37 12.97 -4.05 -18.95
N PHE A 38 13.32 -3.01 -18.19
CA PHE A 38 13.31 -3.10 -16.73
C PHE A 38 12.96 -1.80 -16.02
N VAL A 39 12.46 -1.94 -14.80
CA VAL A 39 12.32 -0.87 -13.80
C VAL A 39 12.79 -1.41 -12.45
N ALA A 40 13.71 -0.70 -11.80
CA ALA A 40 14.13 -0.95 -10.43
C ALA A 40 13.38 -0.02 -9.48
N LEU A 41 12.65 -0.60 -8.54
CA LEU A 41 11.79 0.08 -7.58
C LEU A 41 12.38 0.03 -6.18
N LEU A 42 12.17 1.10 -5.42
CA LEU A 42 12.32 1.14 -3.98
C LEU A 42 11.06 1.71 -3.35
N TRP A 43 10.76 1.25 -2.14
CA TRP A 43 9.76 1.84 -1.25
C TRP A 43 10.31 1.85 0.17
N ASP A 44 9.76 2.72 1.00
CA ASP A 44 10.15 2.86 2.40
C ASP A 44 9.07 2.20 3.28
N TYR A 45 9.46 1.76 4.47
CA TYR A 45 8.55 1.20 5.48
C TYR A 45 7.93 2.31 6.34
N SER A 46 6.75 2.07 6.89
CA SER A 46 6.14 2.99 7.85
C SER A 46 6.78 2.88 9.24
N PRO A 47 7.01 3.99 9.97
CA PRO A 47 7.45 3.92 11.36
C PRO A 47 6.48 3.09 12.22
N GLY A 48 7.00 2.09 12.93
CA GLY A 48 6.20 1.19 13.77
C GLY A 48 5.83 -0.14 13.11
N GLU A 49 6.26 -0.35 11.86
CA GLU A 49 6.29 -1.69 11.27
C GLU A 49 7.09 -2.67 12.11
N ASN A 50 6.59 -3.90 12.16
CA ASN A 50 7.32 -5.00 12.76
C ASN A 50 8.26 -5.65 11.72
N ASN A 51 9.25 -6.38 12.19
CA ASN A 51 10.20 -7.12 11.36
C ASN A 51 9.58 -8.29 10.54
N ASN A 52 8.28 -8.53 10.67
CA ASN A 52 7.54 -9.54 9.92
C ASN A 52 6.63 -8.94 8.83
N THR A 53 6.75 -7.63 8.53
CA THR A 53 6.02 -7.04 7.40
C THR A 53 6.40 -7.74 6.10
N VAL A 54 5.38 -8.17 5.37
CA VAL A 54 5.51 -8.75 4.03
C VAL A 54 4.67 -7.88 3.09
N TYR A 55 5.24 -7.51 1.95
CA TYR A 55 4.55 -6.75 0.92
C TYR A 55 4.20 -7.63 -0.27
N ASN A 56 3.11 -7.27 -0.93
CA ASN A 56 2.79 -7.67 -2.29
C ASN A 56 3.11 -6.49 -3.23
N LEU A 57 3.79 -6.79 -4.33
CA LEU A 57 4.00 -5.85 -5.43
C LEU A 57 3.25 -6.35 -6.66
N TYR A 58 2.44 -5.45 -7.22
CA TYR A 58 1.64 -5.67 -8.40
C TYR A 58 2.14 -4.79 -9.55
N ARG A 59 2.09 -5.31 -10.77
CA ARG A 59 2.25 -4.56 -12.02
C ARG A 59 0.96 -4.67 -12.82
N ASP A 60 0.32 -3.54 -13.09
CA ASP A 60 -0.98 -3.46 -13.78
C ASP A 60 -2.04 -4.40 -13.17
N GLY A 61 -2.01 -4.53 -11.85
CA GLY A 61 -2.90 -5.41 -11.08
C GLY A 61 -2.46 -6.88 -10.99
N ALA A 62 -1.46 -7.32 -11.75
CA ALA A 62 -0.91 -8.67 -11.64
C ALA A 62 0.15 -8.74 -10.53
N LEU A 63 0.03 -9.70 -9.61
CA LEU A 63 1.02 -9.93 -8.55
C LEU A 63 2.33 -10.45 -9.16
N ILE A 64 3.44 -9.73 -8.94
CA ILE A 64 4.77 -10.10 -9.45
C ILE A 64 5.77 -10.43 -8.36
N TYR A 65 5.50 -10.02 -7.11
CA TYR A 65 6.37 -10.29 -5.97
C TYR A 65 5.60 -10.31 -4.65
N THR A 66 6.02 -11.20 -3.75
CA THR A 66 5.63 -11.22 -2.34
C THR A 66 6.88 -11.45 -1.49
N GLY A 67 7.13 -10.59 -0.50
CA GLY A 67 8.25 -10.77 0.43
C GLY A 67 8.53 -9.55 1.30
N ALA A 68 9.58 -9.61 2.10
CA ALA A 68 9.96 -8.58 3.08
C ALA A 68 11.02 -7.58 2.55
N SER A 69 11.35 -7.63 1.25
CA SER A 69 12.27 -6.65 0.65
C SER A 69 11.59 -5.29 0.52
N TYR A 70 12.38 -4.22 0.56
CA TYR A 70 11.96 -2.84 0.32
C TYR A 70 12.26 -2.36 -1.11
N GLY A 71 12.57 -3.31 -1.99
CA GLY A 71 12.92 -3.06 -3.36
C GLY A 71 12.77 -4.29 -4.23
N TYR A 72 12.52 -4.05 -5.51
CA TYR A 72 12.35 -5.08 -6.53
C TYR A 72 12.73 -4.53 -7.90
N THR A 73 13.40 -5.35 -8.72
CA THR A 73 13.65 -5.03 -10.12
C THR A 73 12.85 -5.97 -11.00
N ASP A 74 11.95 -5.40 -11.79
CA ASP A 74 11.18 -6.14 -12.79
C ASP A 74 11.90 -6.07 -14.13
N TYR A 75 12.38 -7.22 -14.64
CA TYR A 75 13.10 -7.35 -15.92
C TYR A 75 12.22 -7.87 -17.07
N THR A 76 10.91 -7.96 -16.86
CA THR A 76 9.97 -8.60 -17.80
C THR A 76 9.13 -7.58 -18.58
N LEU A 77 9.65 -6.35 -18.74
CA LEU A 77 8.92 -5.22 -19.32
C LEU A 77 9.21 -5.05 -20.81
N THR A 78 8.30 -4.34 -21.48
CA THR A 78 8.44 -3.92 -22.89
C THR A 78 8.81 -2.44 -22.96
N ALA A 79 9.59 -2.05 -23.98
CA ALA A 79 10.03 -0.68 -24.22
C ALA A 79 8.85 0.27 -24.49
N CYS A 80 9.06 1.57 -24.24
CA CYS A 80 8.08 2.64 -24.47
C CYS A 80 6.69 2.43 -23.82
N THR A 81 6.56 1.56 -22.83
CA THR A 81 5.26 1.13 -22.28
C THR A 81 5.07 1.71 -20.89
N ASN A 82 3.84 2.19 -20.60
CA ASN A 82 3.48 2.62 -19.25
C ASN A 82 3.07 1.40 -18.42
N TYR A 83 3.64 1.29 -17.23
CA TYR A 83 3.29 0.30 -16.22
C TYR A 83 2.92 0.99 -14.93
N THR A 84 1.89 0.50 -14.25
CA THR A 84 1.54 0.95 -12.89
C THR A 84 1.96 -0.12 -11.89
N PHE A 85 2.91 0.26 -11.04
CA PHE A 85 3.36 -0.56 -9.92
C PHE A 85 2.59 -0.18 -8.67
N THR A 86 2.15 -1.16 -7.89
CA THR A 86 1.43 -0.95 -6.64
C THR A 86 2.01 -1.83 -5.56
N VAL A 87 2.42 -1.23 -4.44
CA VAL A 87 2.90 -1.96 -3.26
C VAL A 87 1.83 -1.88 -2.18
N ALA A 88 1.46 -3.02 -1.63
CA ALA A 88 0.53 -3.15 -0.51
C ALA A 88 1.13 -4.09 0.52
N PRO A 89 0.86 -3.92 1.83
CA PRO A 89 1.14 -5.00 2.75
C PRO A 89 0.30 -6.23 2.39
N LYS A 90 0.89 -7.41 2.59
CA LYS A 90 0.23 -8.69 2.40
C LYS A 90 -0.86 -8.93 3.44
N TYR A 91 -0.65 -8.41 4.65
CA TYR A 91 -1.54 -8.57 5.80
C TYR A 91 -1.94 -7.20 6.35
N GLY A 92 -3.10 -7.13 7.01
CA GLY A 92 -3.62 -5.87 7.52
C GLY A 92 -4.47 -5.10 6.51
N GLY A 93 -4.71 -3.82 6.80
CA GLY A 93 -5.65 -2.96 6.05
C GLY A 93 -5.06 -1.62 5.61
N ALA A 94 -3.73 -1.50 5.54
CA ALA A 94 -3.10 -0.27 5.07
C ALA A 94 -3.41 -0.01 3.60
N SER A 95 -3.54 1.26 3.25
CA SER A 95 -3.71 1.68 1.86
C SER A 95 -2.45 1.34 1.05
N PRO A 96 -2.61 0.83 -0.18
CA PRO A 96 -1.48 0.62 -1.08
C PRO A 96 -0.92 1.96 -1.57
N VAL A 97 0.33 1.94 -2.02
CA VAL A 97 0.98 3.05 -2.74
C VAL A 97 1.23 2.65 -4.19
N SER A 98 0.94 3.55 -5.13
CA SER A 98 1.08 3.28 -6.57
C SER A 98 2.00 4.29 -7.25
N LEU A 99 2.68 3.81 -8.30
CA LEU A 99 3.57 4.60 -9.16
C LEU A 99 3.42 4.14 -10.61
N THR A 100 3.15 5.09 -11.51
CA THR A 100 3.19 4.83 -12.96
C THR A 100 4.55 5.22 -13.53
N VAL A 101 5.18 4.28 -14.25
CA VAL A 101 6.50 4.46 -14.87
C VAL A 101 6.41 4.08 -16.34
N LYS A 102 6.89 4.97 -17.23
CA LYS A 102 7.13 4.62 -18.63
C LYS A 102 8.53 4.08 -18.82
N THR A 103 8.67 2.86 -19.33
CA THR A 103 9.99 2.32 -19.74
C THR A 103 10.63 3.19 -20.81
N ASN A 104 11.96 3.12 -20.91
CA ASN A 104 12.65 3.83 -21.99
C ASN A 104 12.26 3.23 -23.35
N CYS A 105 12.34 4.05 -24.38
CA CYS A 105 12.37 3.55 -25.74
C CYS A 105 13.77 3.01 -26.07
N LEU A 106 13.87 2.21 -27.13
CA LEU A 106 15.15 1.82 -27.72
C LEU A 106 15.84 3.04 -28.35
#